data_AF-A0A813E9R4-F1
#
_entry.id   AF-A0A813E9R4-F1
#
_cell.length_a   1.000
_cell.length_b   1.000
_cell.length_c   1.000
_cell.angle_alpha   90.00
_cell.angle_beta   90.00
_cell.angle_gamma   90.00
#
_symmetry.space_group_name_H-M   'P 1'
#
loop_
_entity.id
_entity.type
_entity.pdbx_description
1 polymer ?
#
loop_
_entity_poly.entity_id
_entity_poly.type
_entity_poly.pdbx_seq_one_letter_code
_entity_poly.pdbx_strand_id
1 'polypeptide(L)'
;MAVAGGGAALCVSGAALGAALSTLFLGREDRRQELGTKDVLELLVRSHFSVDDSEVPCPSGGWVASRAAARSRAEVRRVEAENAASVEASAMVSMAGGWQGFSMEDSRKRNMEMQENFKELSPAEVLVKLQRGNARFWTGCASRPEASAFERRAMIMQQFPSTAILGCSDSRVPVEVVFDQGLGDMFVVRVAGNSLDTSTTASLQYAVKHLSVKVLMVMGHEGCGAIKAAGLPIAQIEQEPQELANALKMLKRGLDEQRLKNVHDARAYDREAVITNVRRQVEGLCRDAAIMKKVQNEELIVVGCFYEISSGIVDFLPIYSPTGISSELHEKVFDEKFTVLVSGEK
;
A
#
# COMPACT_ATOMS: atom_id res chain seq x y z
N MET A 1 57.72 22.21 6.60
CA MET A 1 57.22 20.83 6.76
C MET A 1 55.80 20.83 6.21
N ALA A 2 55.53 20.55 4.92
CA ALA A 2 55.58 19.23 4.23
C ALA A 2 54.71 18.20 4.99
N VAL A 3 53.71 17.51 4.45
CA VAL A 3 53.45 16.98 3.09
C VAL A 3 51.93 16.80 2.85
N ALA A 4 51.57 16.75 1.56
CA ALA A 4 50.27 16.51 0.93
C ALA A 4 49.62 15.14 1.17
N GLY A 5 48.33 15.03 0.81
CA GLY A 5 47.64 13.76 0.58
C GLY A 5 46.14 13.93 0.31
N GLY A 6 45.73 13.88 -0.96
CA GLY A 6 44.32 13.84 -1.38
C GLY A 6 43.66 12.49 -1.11
N GLY A 7 42.33 12.50 -0.97
CA GLY A 7 41.51 11.30 -0.83
C GLY A 7 40.16 11.51 -1.51
N ALA A 8 39.94 10.73 -2.58
CA ALA A 8 38.73 10.73 -3.39
C ALA A 8 37.52 10.19 -2.61
N ALA A 9 36.36 10.83 -2.76
CA ALA A 9 35.08 10.25 -2.35
C ALA A 9 34.64 9.26 -3.42
N LEU A 10 34.81 7.96 -3.15
CA LEU A 10 34.25 6.89 -3.98
C LEU A 10 32.75 6.79 -3.76
N CYS A 11 32.03 6.77 -4.88
CA CYS A 11 30.65 6.33 -5.03
C CYS A 11 30.57 4.84 -4.66
N VAL A 12 29.78 4.48 -3.64
CA VAL A 12 29.48 3.08 -3.31
C VAL A 12 28.06 2.77 -3.78
N SER A 13 28.00 2.05 -4.91
CA SER A 13 26.82 1.39 -5.45
C SER A 13 26.25 0.37 -4.45
N GLY A 14 24.91 0.25 -4.41
CA GLY A 14 24.19 -0.68 -3.55
C GLY A 14 24.60 -2.14 -3.78
N ALA A 15 25.33 -2.69 -2.81
CA ALA A 15 25.60 -4.12 -2.65
C ALA A 15 26.05 -4.45 -1.21
N ALA A 16 25.54 -3.74 -0.20
CA ALA A 16 25.94 -3.92 1.19
C ALA A 16 24.73 -3.93 2.13
N LEU A 17 23.82 -4.87 1.92
CA LEU A 17 22.79 -5.25 2.90
C LEU A 17 22.44 -6.74 2.82
N GLY A 18 23.45 -7.58 2.53
CA GLY A 18 23.30 -9.03 2.34
C GLY A 18 24.16 -9.90 3.26
N ALA A 19 24.77 -9.34 4.31
CA ALA A 19 25.77 -10.06 5.12
C ALA A 19 25.57 -9.91 6.65
N ALA A 20 24.32 -9.84 7.13
CA ALA A 20 24.03 -9.78 8.56
C ALA A 20 23.03 -10.84 9.06
N LEU A 21 22.84 -11.95 8.34
CA LEU A 21 21.92 -13.03 8.70
C LEU A 21 22.53 -14.45 8.53
N SER A 22 23.80 -14.62 8.89
CA SER A 22 24.45 -15.96 8.84
C SER A 22 25.25 -16.36 10.09
N THR A 23 24.93 -15.80 11.26
CA THR A 23 25.60 -16.16 12.53
C THR A 23 24.70 -16.78 13.60
N LEU A 24 23.55 -17.35 13.21
CA LEU A 24 22.80 -18.29 14.06
C LEU A 24 22.65 -19.59 13.26
N PHE A 25 23.15 -20.70 13.82
CA PHE A 25 23.29 -22.05 13.24
C PHE A 25 24.57 -22.35 12.45
N LEU A 26 25.70 -22.48 13.16
CA LEU A 26 26.74 -23.43 12.77
C LEU A 26 27.28 -24.14 14.02
N GLY A 27 26.82 -25.38 14.21
CA GLY A 27 27.48 -26.38 15.03
C GLY A 27 27.61 -27.67 14.21
N ARG A 28 28.86 -28.07 13.95
CA ARG A 28 29.35 -29.35 13.40
C ARG A 28 29.42 -29.51 11.87
N GLU A 29 30.60 -29.13 11.36
CA GLU A 29 31.57 -29.89 10.55
C GLU A 29 31.12 -30.74 9.32
N ASP A 30 31.83 -30.44 8.23
CA ASP A 30 32.26 -31.28 7.11
C ASP A 30 31.28 -31.68 5.99
N ARG A 31 31.23 -30.81 4.95
CA ARG A 31 31.98 -31.02 3.71
C ARG A 31 31.88 -29.80 2.77
N ARG A 32 33.04 -29.38 2.24
CA ARG A 32 33.14 -28.41 1.13
C ARG A 32 32.56 -29.01 -0.15
N GLN A 33 31.59 -28.34 -0.74
CA GLN A 33 31.39 -28.24 -2.19
C GLN A 33 30.75 -26.88 -2.46
N GLU A 34 31.39 -26.09 -3.32
CA GLU A 34 30.91 -24.78 -3.77
C GLU A 34 29.60 -24.96 -4.53
N LEU A 35 28.51 -24.41 -4.01
CA LEU A 35 27.22 -24.35 -4.69
C LEU A 35 27.09 -22.98 -5.35
N GLY A 36 26.97 -22.99 -6.67
CA GLY A 36 26.78 -21.79 -7.48
C GLY A 36 25.37 -21.25 -7.29
N THR A 37 25.16 -19.99 -7.64
CA THR A 37 23.88 -19.25 -7.55
C THR A 37 22.68 -19.87 -8.28
N LYS A 38 22.83 -21.03 -8.92
CA LYS A 38 21.73 -21.84 -9.46
C LYS A 38 21.10 -22.77 -8.40
N ASP A 39 21.84 -23.18 -7.37
CA ASP A 39 21.36 -24.21 -6.43
C ASP A 39 20.43 -23.66 -5.33
N VAL A 40 20.46 -22.34 -5.08
CA VAL A 40 19.54 -21.67 -4.14
C VAL A 40 18.16 -21.42 -4.75
N LEU A 41 18.07 -21.34 -6.08
CA LEU A 41 16.78 -21.21 -6.79
C LEU A 41 16.07 -22.55 -7.00
N GLU A 42 16.80 -23.67 -7.01
CA GLU A 42 16.20 -25.00 -7.20
C GLU A 42 15.57 -25.56 -5.90
N LEU A 43 15.99 -25.07 -4.74
CA LEU A 43 15.50 -25.51 -3.43
C LEU A 43 14.17 -24.86 -3.00
N LEU A 44 13.74 -23.78 -3.66
CA LEU A 44 12.44 -23.12 -3.44
C LEU A 44 11.34 -23.54 -4.44
N VAL A 45 11.66 -24.38 -5.42
CA VAL A 45 10.72 -24.84 -6.47
C VAL A 45 10.32 -26.32 -6.30
N ARG A 46 10.80 -27.02 -5.27
CA ARG A 46 10.42 -28.41 -4.98
C ARG A 46 9.48 -28.55 -3.78
N SER A 47 8.26 -28.03 -3.93
CA SER A 47 7.08 -28.70 -3.36
C SER A 47 5.93 -28.68 -4.39
N HIS A 48 5.88 -29.80 -5.13
CA HIS A 48 4.81 -30.27 -6.03
C HIS A 48 4.64 -29.59 -7.39
N PHE A 49 5.47 -29.99 -8.35
CA PHE A 49 5.11 -30.79 -9.55
C PHE A 49 6.36 -30.87 -10.45
N SER A 50 6.86 -32.08 -10.68
CA SER A 50 8.00 -32.34 -11.57
C SER A 50 7.54 -32.35 -13.03
N VAL A 51 8.07 -31.43 -13.84
CA VAL A 51 8.13 -31.58 -15.30
C VAL A 51 9.60 -31.41 -15.68
N ASP A 52 10.21 -32.52 -16.10
CA ASP A 52 11.54 -32.56 -16.69
C ASP A 52 11.35 -32.51 -18.21
N ASP A 53 11.98 -31.54 -18.88
CA ASP A 53 12.07 -31.49 -20.34
C ASP A 53 13.39 -30.79 -20.70
N SER A 54 14.43 -31.58 -20.95
CA SER A 54 15.65 -31.13 -21.63
C SER A 54 15.66 -31.65 -23.09
N GLU A 55 15.42 -30.69 -24.00
CA GLU A 55 15.78 -30.55 -25.44
C GLU A 55 15.33 -31.66 -26.44
N VAL A 56 14.87 -31.40 -27.68
CA VAL A 56 15.52 -30.70 -28.81
C VAL A 56 14.46 -30.33 -29.91
N PRO A 57 14.76 -29.58 -31.02
CA PRO A 57 13.82 -28.72 -31.73
C PRO A 57 13.19 -29.37 -32.98
N CYS A 58 12.08 -28.82 -33.49
CA CYS A 58 11.61 -29.14 -34.85
C CYS A 58 11.16 -27.89 -35.64
N PRO A 59 11.67 -27.69 -36.87
CA PRO A 59 11.36 -26.55 -37.73
C PRO A 59 10.24 -26.92 -38.72
N SER A 60 8.99 -26.56 -38.43
CA SER A 60 7.93 -26.32 -39.42
C SER A 60 6.61 -26.07 -38.69
N GLY A 61 5.90 -25.00 -39.07
CA GLY A 61 4.71 -24.50 -38.38
C GLY A 61 3.59 -25.50 -38.16
N GLY A 62 3.02 -25.46 -36.96
CA GLY A 62 1.79 -26.14 -36.56
C GLY A 62 1.58 -26.03 -35.05
N TRP A 63 0.49 -25.40 -34.61
CA TRP A 63 0.14 -25.34 -33.19
C TRP A 63 -0.31 -26.72 -32.70
N VAL A 64 0.36 -27.28 -31.69
CA VAL A 64 -0.14 -28.41 -30.92
C VAL A 64 -0.63 -27.88 -29.58
N ALA A 65 -1.95 -27.86 -29.38
CA ALA A 65 -2.54 -27.60 -28.07
C ALA A 65 -2.11 -28.73 -27.12
N SER A 66 -1.29 -28.41 -26.11
CA SER A 66 -0.88 -29.40 -25.11
C SER A 66 -2.10 -29.85 -24.30
N ARG A 67 -2.22 -31.17 -24.07
CA ARG A 67 -3.29 -31.79 -23.27
C ARG A 67 -3.34 -31.30 -21.80
N ALA A 68 -2.36 -30.51 -21.36
CA ALA A 68 -2.34 -29.86 -20.05
C ALA A 68 -3.39 -28.74 -19.91
N ALA A 69 -3.75 -28.05 -21.00
CA ALA A 69 -4.76 -26.98 -20.98
C ALA A 69 -6.22 -27.49 -20.98
N ALA A 70 -6.43 -28.79 -21.17
CA ALA A 70 -7.75 -29.42 -21.16
C ALA A 70 -8.15 -29.94 -19.76
N ARG A 71 -7.17 -30.32 -18.92
CA ARG A 71 -7.43 -30.79 -17.55
C ARG A 71 -7.78 -29.65 -16.58
N SER A 72 -7.25 -28.44 -16.77
CA SER A 72 -7.60 -27.28 -15.93
C SER A 72 -9.02 -26.75 -16.16
N ARG A 73 -9.56 -26.85 -17.37
CA ARG A 73 -10.95 -26.40 -17.65
C ARG A 73 -12.00 -27.33 -17.07
N ALA A 74 -11.71 -28.63 -16.95
CA ALA A 74 -12.61 -29.59 -16.33
C ALA A 74 -12.66 -29.40 -14.80
N GLU A 75 -11.51 -29.14 -14.18
CA GLU A 75 -11.40 -28.82 -12.75
C GLU A 75 -12.12 -27.50 -12.42
N VAL A 76 -11.88 -26.45 -13.22
CA VAL A 76 -12.55 -25.15 -13.05
C VAL A 76 -14.06 -25.28 -13.23
N ARG A 77 -14.53 -26.00 -14.26
CA ARG A 77 -15.97 -26.24 -14.46
C ARG A 77 -16.60 -27.05 -13.33
N ARG A 78 -15.82 -27.96 -12.71
CA ARG A 78 -16.28 -28.76 -11.58
C ARG A 78 -16.42 -27.88 -10.33
N VAL A 79 -15.43 -27.04 -10.03
CA VAL A 79 -15.49 -26.07 -8.92
C VAL A 79 -16.59 -25.03 -9.16
N GLU A 80 -16.78 -24.56 -10.39
CA GLU A 80 -17.90 -23.69 -10.77
C GLU A 80 -19.25 -24.37 -10.61
N ALA A 81 -19.39 -25.66 -10.96
CA ALA A 81 -20.61 -26.42 -10.77
C ALA A 81 -20.90 -26.76 -9.29
N GLU A 82 -19.86 -27.07 -8.51
CA GLU A 82 -19.96 -27.29 -7.06
C GLU A 82 -20.32 -25.98 -6.32
N ASN A 83 -19.78 -24.83 -6.76
CA ASN A 83 -20.17 -23.51 -6.27
C ASN A 83 -21.57 -23.08 -6.73
N ALA A 84 -21.97 -23.40 -7.96
CA ALA A 84 -23.31 -23.13 -8.45
C ALA A 84 -24.36 -23.95 -7.67
N ALA A 85 -24.08 -25.23 -7.41
CA ALA A 85 -24.95 -26.10 -6.62
C ALA A 85 -25.04 -25.67 -5.14
N SER A 86 -23.95 -25.16 -4.54
CA SER A 86 -23.98 -24.65 -3.17
C SER A 86 -24.73 -23.31 -3.06
N VAL A 87 -24.63 -22.44 -4.08
CA VAL A 87 -25.42 -21.20 -4.18
C VAL A 87 -26.91 -21.51 -4.41
N GLU A 88 -27.25 -22.48 -5.25
CA GLU A 88 -28.63 -22.92 -5.47
C GLU A 88 -29.24 -23.54 -4.20
N ALA A 89 -28.48 -24.38 -3.48
CA ALA A 89 -28.91 -24.96 -2.22
C ALA A 89 -29.12 -23.88 -1.13
N SER A 90 -28.23 -22.89 -1.03
CA SER A 90 -28.37 -21.78 -0.09
C SER A 90 -29.51 -20.83 -0.48
N ALA A 91 -29.80 -20.67 -1.77
CA ALA A 91 -30.93 -19.89 -2.27
C ALA A 91 -32.27 -20.62 -2.01
N MET A 92 -32.32 -21.95 -2.15
CA MET A 92 -33.54 -22.73 -1.89
C MET A 92 -33.90 -22.81 -0.40
N VAL A 93 -32.91 -22.88 0.50
CA VAL A 93 -33.16 -22.83 1.95
C VAL A 93 -33.75 -21.48 2.38
N SER A 94 -33.42 -20.39 1.67
CA SER A 94 -33.97 -19.05 1.90
C SER A 94 -35.43 -18.90 1.42
N MET A 95 -35.83 -19.61 0.36
CA MET A 95 -37.17 -19.49 -0.24
C MET A 95 -38.27 -20.18 0.58
N ALA A 96 -37.94 -21.20 1.38
CA ALA A 96 -38.93 -21.90 2.21
C ALA A 96 -39.25 -21.19 3.54
N GLY A 97 -38.39 -20.27 3.99
CA GLY A 97 -38.54 -19.55 5.27
C GLY A 97 -39.29 -18.22 5.18
N GLY A 98 -39.75 -17.82 4.00
CA GLY A 98 -40.20 -16.46 3.73
C GLY A 98 -39.01 -15.50 3.70
N TRP A 99 -39.00 -14.58 2.75
CA TRP A 99 -37.99 -13.52 2.72
C TRP A 99 -38.28 -12.57 3.91
N GLN A 100 -37.68 -12.85 5.08
CA GLN A 100 -37.66 -11.90 6.18
C GLN A 100 -36.85 -10.69 5.70
N GLY A 101 -37.56 -9.66 5.26
CA GLY A 101 -36.95 -8.37 4.93
C GLY A 101 -36.14 -7.88 6.12
N PHE A 102 -34.94 -7.35 5.83
CA PHE A 102 -34.04 -6.87 6.87
C PHE A 102 -34.62 -5.65 7.59
N SER A 103 -34.78 -5.78 8.90
CA SER A 103 -35.33 -4.73 9.75
C SER A 103 -34.35 -3.56 9.88
N MET A 104 -34.89 -2.36 10.11
CA MET A 104 -34.07 -1.23 10.58
C MET A 104 -33.43 -1.52 11.93
N GLU A 105 -34.00 -2.43 12.73
CA GLU A 105 -33.43 -2.89 14.00
C GLU A 105 -32.15 -3.70 13.79
N ASP A 106 -32.15 -4.66 12.86
CA ASP A 106 -30.95 -5.44 12.52
C ASP A 106 -29.83 -4.54 11.97
N SER A 107 -30.21 -3.54 11.17
CA SER A 107 -29.28 -2.51 10.65
C SER A 107 -28.60 -1.74 11.79
N ARG A 108 -29.36 -1.37 12.83
CA ARG A 108 -28.85 -0.65 14.01
C ARG A 108 -27.94 -1.53 14.84
N LYS A 109 -28.34 -2.78 15.10
CA LYS A 109 -27.51 -3.74 15.84
C LYS A 109 -26.17 -3.95 15.15
N ARG A 110 -26.17 -4.14 13.82
CA ARG A 110 -24.95 -4.28 13.03
C ARG A 110 -24.07 -3.03 13.09
N ASN A 111 -24.67 -1.84 13.02
CA ASN A 111 -23.92 -0.58 13.16
C ASN A 111 -23.27 -0.44 14.54
N MET A 112 -23.95 -0.84 15.61
CA MET A 112 -23.39 -0.87 16.97
C MET A 112 -22.21 -1.84 17.07
N GLU A 113 -22.31 -3.04 16.48
CA GLU A 113 -21.19 -4.00 16.42
C GLU A 113 -19.99 -3.42 15.66
N MET A 114 -20.23 -2.76 14.52
CA MET A 114 -19.17 -2.08 13.76
C MET A 114 -18.50 -0.98 14.59
N GLN A 115 -19.28 -0.23 15.38
CA GLN A 115 -18.77 0.82 16.25
C GLN A 115 -17.88 0.26 17.36
N GLU A 116 -18.28 -0.83 18.02
CA GLU A 116 -17.48 -1.46 19.08
C GLU A 116 -16.18 -2.03 18.50
N ASN A 117 -16.24 -2.77 17.40
CA ASN A 117 -15.06 -3.28 16.71
C ASN A 117 -14.08 -2.15 16.34
N PHE A 118 -14.60 -1.00 15.88
CA PHE A 118 -13.77 0.16 15.55
C PHE A 118 -13.09 0.79 16.78
N LYS A 119 -13.77 0.84 17.93
CA LYS A 119 -13.20 1.40 19.17
C LYS A 119 -12.01 0.60 19.67
N GLU A 120 -12.05 -0.72 19.51
CA GLU A 120 -10.99 -1.64 19.93
C GLU A 120 -9.72 -1.53 19.07
N LEU A 121 -9.81 -0.99 17.84
CA LEU A 121 -8.65 -0.86 16.96
C LEU A 121 -7.67 0.24 17.41
N SER A 122 -6.42 -0.16 17.62
CA SER A 122 -5.31 0.77 17.80
C SER A 122 -4.80 1.31 16.45
N PRO A 123 -4.21 2.52 16.42
CA PRO A 123 -3.54 3.05 15.22
C PRO A 123 -2.50 2.11 14.61
N ALA A 124 -1.72 1.42 15.44
CA ALA A 124 -0.70 0.49 14.98
C ALA A 124 -1.32 -0.74 14.28
N GLU A 125 -2.42 -1.27 14.78
CA GLU A 125 -3.13 -2.39 14.13
C GLU A 125 -3.75 -1.98 12.79
N VAL A 126 -4.30 -0.77 12.72
CA VAL A 126 -4.85 -0.23 11.47
C VAL A 126 -3.75 -0.08 10.42
N LEU A 127 -2.58 0.45 10.79
CA LEU A 127 -1.48 0.59 9.85
C LEU A 127 -0.99 -0.77 9.32
N VAL A 128 -0.91 -1.77 10.19
CA VAL A 128 -0.56 -3.15 9.82
C VAL A 128 -1.64 -3.79 8.94
N LYS A 129 -2.92 -3.52 9.19
CA LYS A 129 -4.02 -3.96 8.31
C LYS A 129 -3.84 -3.40 6.89
N LEU A 130 -3.50 -2.13 6.74
CA LEU A 130 -3.24 -1.51 5.44
C LEU A 130 -2.05 -2.15 4.73
N GLN A 131 -0.94 -2.38 5.43
CA GLN A 131 0.24 -3.05 4.86
C GLN A 131 -0.08 -4.46 4.39
N ARG A 132 -0.78 -5.25 5.21
CA ARG A 132 -1.23 -6.60 4.82
C ARG A 132 -2.16 -6.55 3.61
N GLY A 133 -3.00 -5.53 3.54
CA GLY A 133 -3.85 -5.28 2.39
C GLY A 133 -3.05 -5.00 1.11
N ASN A 134 -2.06 -4.11 1.19
CA ASN A 134 -1.16 -3.87 0.07
C ASN A 134 -0.33 -5.11 -0.30
N ALA A 135 0.09 -5.89 0.71
CA ALA A 135 0.78 -7.16 0.49
C ALA A 135 -0.05 -8.13 -0.35
N ARG A 136 -1.35 -8.28 -0.02
CA ARG A 136 -2.28 -9.08 -0.82
C ARG A 136 -2.50 -8.49 -2.21
N PHE A 137 -2.58 -7.15 -2.33
CA PHE A 137 -2.74 -6.49 -3.62
C PHE A 137 -1.56 -6.77 -4.56
N TRP A 138 -0.32 -6.51 -4.13
CA TRP A 138 0.86 -6.68 -5.01
C TRP A 138 1.17 -8.15 -5.32
N THR A 139 0.84 -9.08 -4.42
CA THR A 139 1.00 -10.53 -4.65
C THR A 139 -0.12 -11.14 -5.49
N GLY A 140 -1.17 -10.37 -5.84
CA GLY A 140 -2.33 -10.88 -6.59
C GLY A 140 -3.30 -11.72 -5.76
N CYS A 141 -3.19 -11.69 -4.43
CA CYS A 141 -4.05 -12.40 -3.47
C CYS A 141 -5.10 -11.48 -2.81
N ALA A 142 -5.42 -10.33 -3.41
CA ALA A 142 -6.42 -9.40 -2.90
C ALA A 142 -7.79 -10.08 -2.77
N SER A 143 -8.40 -9.92 -1.60
CA SER A 143 -9.71 -10.50 -1.29
C SER A 143 -10.86 -9.67 -1.85
N ARG A 144 -10.64 -8.36 -2.04
CA ARG A 144 -11.63 -7.36 -2.44
C ARG A 144 -12.91 -7.51 -1.60
N PRO A 145 -12.86 -7.14 -0.31
CA PRO A 145 -13.98 -7.37 0.59
C PRO A 145 -15.17 -6.50 0.18
N GLU A 146 -16.05 -7.06 -0.64
CA GLU A 146 -17.30 -6.45 -1.05
C GLU A 146 -18.26 -6.42 0.14
N ALA A 147 -18.72 -5.24 0.53
CA ALA A 147 -19.71 -5.14 1.59
C ALA A 147 -21.06 -5.64 1.08
N SER A 148 -21.68 -6.55 1.82
CA SER A 148 -23.03 -7.03 1.55
C SER A 148 -24.06 -5.89 1.55
N ALA A 149 -25.23 -6.12 0.96
CA ALA A 149 -26.32 -5.14 1.01
C ALA A 149 -26.72 -4.79 2.46
N PHE A 150 -26.56 -5.73 3.39
CA PHE A 150 -26.83 -5.53 4.82
C PHE A 150 -25.81 -4.59 5.47
N GLU A 151 -24.52 -4.80 5.20
CA GLU A 151 -23.45 -3.92 5.72
C GLU A 151 -23.59 -2.51 5.16
N ARG A 152 -23.88 -2.37 3.86
CA ARG A 152 -24.15 -1.06 3.27
C ARG A 152 -25.34 -0.34 3.91
N ARG A 153 -26.40 -1.07 4.26
CA ARG A 153 -27.57 -0.48 4.95
C ARG A 153 -27.23 -0.08 6.38
N ALA A 154 -26.45 -0.87 7.10
CA ALA A 154 -26.00 -0.52 8.46
C ALA A 154 -25.19 0.78 8.48
N MET A 155 -24.39 1.04 7.44
CA MET A 155 -23.59 2.26 7.30
C MET A 155 -24.39 3.54 7.04
N ILE A 156 -25.70 3.46 6.73
CA ILE A 156 -26.57 4.65 6.59
C ILE A 156 -26.64 5.43 7.91
N MET A 157 -26.62 4.73 9.05
CA MET A 157 -26.70 5.36 10.36
C MET A 157 -25.41 6.12 10.70
N GLN A 158 -24.27 5.47 10.50
CA GLN A 158 -22.94 6.04 10.75
C GLN A 158 -21.86 5.22 10.04
N GLN A 159 -20.78 5.89 9.63
CA GLN A 159 -19.56 5.27 9.10
C GLN A 159 -18.44 5.27 10.15
N PHE A 160 -17.54 4.28 10.06
CA PHE A 160 -16.41 4.11 10.98
C PHE A 160 -15.09 3.81 10.22
N PRO A 161 -14.65 4.69 9.30
CA PRO A 161 -13.41 4.46 8.58
C PRO A 161 -12.23 4.49 9.55
N SER A 162 -11.37 3.47 9.50
CA SER A 162 -10.15 3.41 10.33
C SER A 162 -9.05 4.32 9.82
N THR A 163 -9.11 4.70 8.54
CA THR A 163 -8.05 5.45 7.88
C THR A 163 -8.61 6.61 7.09
N ALA A 164 -7.99 7.78 7.19
CA ALA A 164 -8.15 8.87 6.23
C ALA A 164 -6.94 8.94 5.31
N ILE A 165 -7.14 9.14 4.02
CA ILE A 165 -6.05 9.23 3.05
C ILE A 165 -6.23 10.43 2.11
N LEU A 166 -5.16 11.20 1.95
CA LEU A 166 -4.99 12.17 0.87
C LEU A 166 -4.19 11.52 -0.27
N GLY A 167 -4.87 11.20 -1.36
CA GLY A 167 -4.29 10.55 -2.53
C GLY A 167 -4.35 11.43 -3.79
N CYS A 168 -3.70 10.97 -4.85
CA CYS A 168 -3.79 11.62 -6.15
C CYS A 168 -5.08 11.23 -6.89
N SER A 169 -5.64 12.15 -7.69
CA SER A 169 -6.75 11.87 -8.62
C SER A 169 -6.36 10.95 -9.79
N ASP A 170 -5.09 10.54 -9.91
CA ASP A 170 -4.61 9.65 -10.96
C ASP A 170 -5.44 8.35 -11.02
N SER A 171 -5.99 8.04 -12.19
CA SER A 171 -6.91 6.91 -12.39
C SER A 171 -6.27 5.54 -12.13
N ARG A 172 -4.93 5.45 -12.13
CA ARG A 172 -4.16 4.23 -11.86
C ARG A 172 -3.93 4.01 -10.36
N VAL A 173 -4.38 4.93 -9.51
CA VAL A 173 -4.19 4.88 -8.05
C VAL A 173 -5.55 4.77 -7.33
N PRO A 174 -6.29 3.65 -7.48
CA PRO A 174 -7.48 3.36 -6.69
C PRO A 174 -7.07 2.92 -5.27
N VAL A 175 -7.13 3.84 -4.30
CA VAL A 175 -6.54 3.65 -2.97
C VAL A 175 -7.12 2.45 -2.21
N GLU A 176 -8.43 2.24 -2.30
CA GLU A 176 -9.12 1.13 -1.65
C GLU A 176 -8.65 -0.22 -2.20
N VAL A 177 -8.43 -0.29 -3.52
CA VAL A 177 -7.92 -1.48 -4.20
C VAL A 177 -6.46 -1.74 -3.84
N VAL A 178 -5.63 -0.69 -3.84
CA VAL A 178 -4.20 -0.77 -3.52
C VAL A 178 -3.96 -1.30 -2.10
N PHE A 179 -4.87 -1.01 -1.16
CA PHE A 179 -4.81 -1.50 0.22
C PHE A 179 -5.76 -2.65 0.52
N ASP A 180 -6.40 -3.26 -0.49
CA ASP A 180 -7.40 -4.34 -0.31
C ASP A 180 -8.43 -4.04 0.80
N GLN A 181 -8.98 -2.82 0.78
CA GLN A 181 -10.00 -2.34 1.71
C GLN A 181 -11.38 -2.35 1.05
N GLY A 182 -12.42 -2.46 1.88
CA GLY A 182 -13.81 -2.49 1.46
C GLY A 182 -14.53 -1.16 1.66
N LEU A 183 -15.85 -1.20 1.45
CA LEU A 183 -16.71 -0.04 1.65
C LEU A 183 -16.75 0.37 3.13
N GLY A 184 -16.49 1.65 3.39
CA GLY A 184 -16.53 2.23 4.75
C GLY A 184 -15.25 2.06 5.56
N ASP A 185 -14.23 1.34 5.05
CA ASP A 185 -12.94 1.18 5.74
C ASP A 185 -12.07 2.44 5.68
N MET A 186 -12.18 3.23 4.60
CA MET A 186 -11.33 4.40 4.33
C MET A 186 -12.15 5.66 4.04
N PHE A 187 -11.69 6.78 4.59
CA PHE A 187 -12.13 8.12 4.23
C PHE A 187 -11.15 8.72 3.21
N VAL A 188 -11.57 8.82 1.95
CA VAL A 188 -10.66 9.09 0.83
C VAL A 188 -10.87 10.51 0.30
N VAL A 189 -9.77 11.29 0.27
CA VAL A 189 -9.71 12.60 -0.36
C VAL A 189 -8.71 12.52 -1.51
N ARG A 190 -9.14 12.89 -2.73
CA ARG A 190 -8.29 12.80 -3.94
C ARG A 190 -8.27 14.09 -4.72
N VAL A 191 -7.07 14.62 -4.92
CA VAL A 191 -6.80 15.81 -5.76
C VAL A 191 -5.53 15.59 -6.59
N ALA A 192 -5.38 16.27 -7.72
CA ALA A 192 -4.20 16.13 -8.57
C ALA A 192 -2.92 16.49 -7.77
N GLY A 193 -1.95 15.57 -7.72
CA GLY A 193 -0.70 15.76 -6.98
C GLY A 193 -0.83 15.72 -5.45
N ASN A 194 -2.00 15.29 -4.93
CA ASN A 194 -2.28 15.14 -3.49
C ASN A 194 -1.91 16.39 -2.67
N SER A 195 -2.18 17.58 -3.20
CA SER A 195 -1.93 18.88 -2.55
C SER A 195 -2.83 19.09 -1.34
N LEU A 196 -2.28 19.71 -0.29
CA LEU A 196 -3.04 20.22 0.84
C LEU A 196 -3.48 21.67 0.57
N ASP A 197 -4.79 21.85 0.42
CA ASP A 197 -5.51 23.12 0.25
C ASP A 197 -6.61 23.26 1.33
N THR A 198 -7.41 24.32 1.28
CA THR A 198 -8.47 24.58 2.27
C THR A 198 -9.48 23.44 2.34
N SER A 199 -9.94 22.92 1.19
CA SER A 199 -10.99 21.90 1.14
C SER A 199 -10.48 20.54 1.60
N THR A 200 -9.31 20.12 1.09
CA THR A 200 -8.65 18.87 1.49
C THR A 200 -8.28 18.88 2.97
N THR A 201 -7.76 20.00 3.50
CA THR A 201 -7.49 20.15 4.94
C THR A 201 -8.75 19.99 5.76
N ALA A 202 -9.83 20.70 5.39
CA ALA A 202 -11.10 20.62 6.11
C ALA A 202 -11.69 19.19 6.09
N SER A 203 -11.59 18.48 4.96
CA SER A 203 -12.03 17.08 4.86
C SER A 203 -11.22 16.16 5.78
N LEU A 204 -9.89 16.31 5.86
CA LEU A 204 -9.05 15.49 6.73
C LEU A 204 -9.28 15.83 8.21
N GLN A 205 -9.44 17.11 8.56
CA GLN A 205 -9.83 17.54 9.90
C GLN A 205 -11.19 16.94 10.30
N TYR A 206 -12.15 16.85 9.38
CA TYR A 206 -13.43 16.20 9.64
C TYR A 206 -13.22 14.71 9.96
N ALA A 207 -12.41 14.00 9.17
CA ALA A 207 -12.13 12.60 9.43
C ALA A 207 -11.45 12.39 10.81
N VAL A 208 -10.48 13.23 11.17
CA VAL A 208 -9.82 13.16 12.48
C VAL A 208 -10.77 13.50 13.62
N LYS A 209 -11.54 14.58 13.49
CA LYS A 209 -12.36 15.12 14.59
C LYS A 209 -13.68 14.38 14.78
N HIS A 210 -14.38 14.08 13.69
CA HIS A 210 -15.74 13.54 13.72
C HIS A 210 -15.80 12.03 13.49
N LEU A 211 -14.87 11.48 12.70
CA LEU A 211 -14.81 10.04 12.43
C LEU A 211 -13.78 9.30 13.30
N SER A 212 -12.92 10.05 13.99
CA SER A 212 -11.89 9.51 14.90
C SER A 212 -10.98 8.47 14.22
N VAL A 213 -10.66 8.70 12.94
CA VAL A 213 -9.75 7.81 12.17
C VAL A 213 -8.46 7.57 12.96
N LYS A 214 -7.92 6.35 12.85
CA LYS A 214 -6.74 5.91 13.60
C LYS A 214 -5.44 6.13 12.82
N VAL A 215 -5.53 6.20 11.49
CA VAL A 215 -4.40 6.50 10.60
C VAL A 215 -4.78 7.63 9.65
N LEU A 216 -3.93 8.66 9.56
CA LEU A 216 -4.01 9.73 8.59
C LEU A 216 -2.82 9.61 7.64
N MET A 217 -3.10 9.38 6.36
CA MET A 217 -2.10 9.06 5.36
C MET A 217 -2.06 10.11 4.25
N VAL A 218 -0.86 10.45 3.77
CA VAL A 218 -0.68 11.13 2.49
C VAL A 218 0.07 10.19 1.55
N MET A 219 -0.53 9.88 0.40
CA MET A 219 0.06 8.93 -0.56
C MET A 219 0.31 9.59 -1.92
N GLY A 220 1.59 9.72 -2.26
CA GLY A 220 2.05 10.03 -3.62
C GLY A 220 2.23 8.75 -4.43
N HIS A 221 2.55 8.88 -5.72
CA HIS A 221 2.76 7.72 -6.59
C HIS A 221 3.80 7.96 -7.69
N GLU A 222 4.36 6.87 -8.21
CA GLU A 222 5.26 6.84 -9.35
C GLU A 222 4.62 7.52 -10.58
N GLY A 223 5.40 8.36 -11.25
CA GLY A 223 5.02 8.97 -12.52
C GLY A 223 3.90 10.02 -12.42
N CYS A 224 3.78 10.73 -11.29
CA CYS A 224 2.71 11.70 -11.08
C CYS A 224 2.79 12.92 -12.02
N GLY A 225 1.78 13.08 -12.88
CA GLY A 225 1.73 14.17 -13.86
C GLY A 225 1.69 15.56 -13.24
N ALA A 226 0.95 15.75 -12.14
CA ALA A 226 0.86 17.04 -11.45
C ALA A 226 2.18 17.46 -10.80
N ILE A 227 2.93 16.51 -10.22
CA ILE A 227 4.25 16.76 -9.64
C ILE A 227 5.27 17.10 -10.73
N LYS A 228 5.23 16.38 -11.86
CA LYS A 228 6.06 16.72 -13.03
C LYS A 228 5.78 18.13 -13.55
N ALA A 229 4.49 18.49 -13.69
CA ALA A 229 4.07 19.82 -14.12
C ALA A 229 4.48 20.91 -13.12
N ALA A 230 4.41 20.66 -11.81
CA ALA A 230 4.88 21.59 -10.78
C ALA A 230 6.41 21.79 -10.81
N GLY A 231 7.15 20.83 -11.37
CA GLY A 231 8.60 20.94 -11.60
C GLY A 231 8.98 21.92 -12.72
N LEU A 232 8.04 22.34 -13.57
CA LEU A 232 8.31 23.26 -14.67
C LEU A 232 8.72 24.67 -14.17
N PRO A 233 9.37 25.49 -15.04
CA PRO A 233 9.61 26.90 -14.76
C PRO A 233 8.30 27.65 -14.50
N ILE A 234 8.32 28.63 -13.58
CA ILE A 234 7.13 29.42 -13.21
C ILE A 234 6.46 30.05 -14.44
N ALA A 235 7.23 30.57 -15.38
CA ALA A 235 6.71 31.18 -16.60
C ALA A 235 5.93 30.20 -17.51
N GLN A 236 6.19 28.89 -17.41
CA GLN A 236 5.39 27.87 -18.10
C GLN A 236 4.13 27.52 -17.31
N ILE A 237 4.23 27.41 -15.97
CA ILE A 237 3.07 27.20 -15.10
C ILE A 237 2.05 28.34 -15.25
N GLU A 238 2.50 29.57 -15.47
CA GLU A 238 1.65 30.75 -15.66
C GLU A 238 0.90 30.79 -17.00
N GLN A 239 1.20 29.88 -17.93
CA GLN A 239 0.46 29.73 -19.19
C GLN A 239 -0.74 28.79 -19.04
N GLU A 240 -0.80 28.01 -17.95
CA GLU A 240 -1.93 27.13 -17.65
C GLU A 240 -3.17 27.93 -17.21
N PRO A 241 -4.38 27.35 -17.31
CA PRO A 241 -5.58 27.94 -16.72
C PRO A 241 -5.36 28.32 -15.25
N GLN A 242 -5.93 29.46 -14.81
CA GLN A 242 -5.62 30.08 -13.52
C GLN A 242 -5.67 29.11 -12.33
N GLU A 243 -6.71 28.29 -12.23
CA GLU A 243 -6.85 27.34 -11.11
C GLU A 243 -5.81 26.22 -11.15
N LEU A 244 -5.48 25.73 -12.35
CA LEU A 244 -4.41 24.75 -12.52
C LEU A 244 -3.06 25.38 -12.17
N ALA A 245 -2.78 26.59 -12.64
CA ALA A 245 -1.55 27.32 -12.31
C ALA A 245 -1.41 27.53 -10.78
N ASN A 246 -2.51 27.86 -10.09
CA ASN A 246 -2.53 27.99 -8.63
C ASN A 246 -2.19 26.66 -7.94
N ALA A 247 -2.82 25.56 -8.35
CA ALA A 247 -2.55 24.23 -7.81
C ALA A 247 -1.09 23.80 -8.05
N LEU A 248 -0.56 23.99 -9.26
CA LEU A 248 0.83 23.67 -9.60
C LEU A 248 1.84 24.52 -8.80
N LYS A 249 1.56 25.82 -8.60
CA LYS A 249 2.39 26.69 -7.74
C LYS A 249 2.39 26.23 -6.28
N MET A 250 1.26 25.72 -5.79
CA MET A 250 1.17 25.13 -4.45
C MET A 250 1.99 23.83 -4.34
N LEU A 251 1.86 22.93 -5.31
CA LEU A 251 2.65 21.70 -5.38
C LEU A 251 4.16 21.98 -5.50
N LYS A 252 4.54 22.99 -6.27
CA LYS A 252 5.94 23.39 -6.45
C LYS A 252 6.61 23.77 -5.14
N ARG A 253 5.88 24.36 -4.19
CA ARG A 253 6.38 24.65 -2.82
C ARG A 253 6.68 23.40 -2.00
N GLY A 254 6.19 22.24 -2.42
CA GLY A 254 6.52 20.93 -1.85
C GLY A 254 7.69 20.23 -2.52
N LEU A 255 8.27 20.80 -3.58
CA LEU A 255 9.47 20.26 -4.22
C LEU A 255 10.72 20.86 -3.58
N ASP A 256 11.68 20.01 -3.27
CA ASP A 256 13.00 20.41 -2.78
C ASP A 256 13.92 20.51 -4.00
N GLU A 257 13.85 21.65 -4.67
CA GLU A 257 14.62 21.90 -5.90
C GLU A 257 16.14 21.80 -5.68
N GLN A 258 16.63 22.03 -4.46
CA GLN A 258 18.06 21.90 -4.15
C GLN A 258 18.48 20.43 -4.14
N ARG A 259 17.69 19.59 -3.46
CA ARG A 259 17.91 18.14 -3.45
C ARG A 259 17.75 17.53 -4.84
N LEU A 260 16.71 17.94 -5.57
CA LEU A 260 16.41 17.43 -6.91
C LEU A 260 17.48 17.75 -7.96
N LYS A 261 18.23 18.85 -7.81
CA LYS A 261 19.35 19.18 -8.71
C LYS A 261 20.48 18.13 -8.71
N ASN A 262 20.63 17.40 -7.61
CA ASN A 262 21.68 16.40 -7.43
C ASN A 262 21.22 14.97 -7.80
N VAL A 263 19.99 14.81 -8.30
CA VAL A 263 19.44 13.51 -8.71
C VAL A 263 19.38 13.46 -10.24
N HIS A 264 20.26 12.65 -10.84
CA HIS A 264 20.40 12.58 -12.30
C HIS A 264 19.64 11.41 -12.94
N ASP A 265 19.41 10.33 -12.20
CA ASP A 265 18.59 9.23 -12.68
C ASP A 265 17.11 9.67 -12.73
N ALA A 266 16.45 9.44 -13.87
CA ALA A 266 15.09 9.93 -14.10
C ALA A 266 14.06 9.28 -13.16
N ARG A 267 14.24 8.00 -12.83
CA ARG A 267 13.32 7.27 -11.94
C ARG A 267 13.52 7.71 -10.48
N ALA A 268 14.77 7.85 -10.05
CA ALA A 268 15.11 8.40 -8.75
C ALA A 268 14.62 9.85 -8.60
N TYR A 269 14.72 10.66 -9.66
CA TYR A 269 14.22 12.04 -9.66
C TYR A 269 12.70 12.08 -9.46
N ASP A 270 11.95 11.29 -10.22
CA ASP A 270 10.48 11.20 -10.10
C ASP A 270 10.08 10.78 -8.68
N ARG A 271 10.69 9.71 -8.17
CA ARG A 271 10.45 9.20 -6.81
C ARG A 271 10.76 10.26 -5.76
N GLU A 272 11.91 10.92 -5.83
CA GLU A 272 12.30 11.93 -4.85
C GLU A 272 11.39 13.17 -4.92
N ALA A 273 11.02 13.62 -6.11
CA ALA A 273 10.11 14.77 -6.27
C ALA A 273 8.74 14.51 -5.62
N VAL A 274 8.21 13.31 -5.81
CA VAL A 274 6.96 12.87 -5.19
C VAL A 274 7.11 12.75 -3.67
N ILE A 275 8.19 12.10 -3.19
CA ILE A 275 8.43 11.91 -1.76
C ILE A 275 8.57 13.25 -1.04
N THR A 276 9.28 14.23 -1.60
CA THR A 276 9.38 15.55 -0.95
C THR A 276 8.02 16.23 -0.89
N ASN A 277 7.19 16.15 -1.94
CA ASN A 277 5.82 16.66 -1.87
C ASN A 277 5.04 15.97 -0.74
N VAL A 278 5.06 14.64 -0.66
CA VAL A 278 4.39 13.87 0.41
C VAL A 278 4.86 14.33 1.78
N ARG A 279 6.18 14.43 2.01
CA ARG A 279 6.74 14.94 3.27
C ARG A 279 6.22 16.35 3.58
N ARG A 280 6.17 17.24 2.59
CA ARG A 280 5.66 18.60 2.78
C ARG A 280 4.19 18.63 3.19
N GLN A 281 3.36 17.79 2.59
CA GLN A 281 1.94 17.74 2.94
C GLN A 281 1.74 17.15 4.35
N VAL A 282 2.50 16.10 4.70
CA VAL A 282 2.52 15.55 6.06
C VAL A 282 2.96 16.59 7.08
N GLU A 283 4.04 17.34 6.82
CA GLU A 283 4.45 18.47 7.66
C GLU A 283 3.35 19.51 7.82
N GLY A 284 2.61 19.80 6.74
CA GLY A 284 1.45 20.70 6.76
C GLY A 284 0.38 20.23 7.74
N LEU A 285 0.01 18.95 7.68
CA LEU A 285 -0.94 18.33 8.60
C LEU A 285 -0.43 18.34 10.04
N CYS A 286 0.86 18.07 10.26
CA CYS A 286 1.48 18.07 11.59
C CYS A 286 1.64 19.48 12.20
N ARG A 287 1.35 20.56 11.47
CA ARG A 287 1.23 21.91 12.07
C ARG A 287 -0.12 22.16 12.71
N ASP A 288 -1.12 21.33 12.41
CA ASP A 288 -2.43 21.42 13.02
C ASP A 288 -2.39 20.90 14.46
N ALA A 289 -2.68 21.77 15.42
CA ALA A 289 -2.66 21.44 16.84
C ALA A 289 -3.69 20.37 17.23
N ALA A 290 -4.84 20.30 16.56
CA ALA A 290 -5.87 19.30 16.84
C ALA A 290 -5.42 17.91 16.35
N ILE A 291 -4.78 17.83 15.19
CA ILE A 291 -4.16 16.59 14.68
C ILE A 291 -3.03 16.15 15.61
N MET A 292 -2.10 17.05 15.93
CA MET A 292 -0.95 16.70 16.77
C MET A 292 -1.33 16.31 18.19
N LYS A 293 -2.41 16.88 18.75
CA LYS A 293 -2.93 16.43 20.05
C LYS A 293 -3.36 14.96 20.01
N LYS A 294 -3.98 14.50 18.92
CA LYS A 294 -4.36 13.10 18.75
C LYS A 294 -3.14 12.18 18.60
N VAL A 295 -2.10 12.66 17.90
CA VAL A 295 -0.82 11.94 17.78
C VAL A 295 -0.13 11.81 19.15
N GLN A 296 -0.11 12.88 19.94
CA GLN A 296 0.47 12.90 21.29
C GLN A 296 -0.25 11.98 22.27
N ASN A 297 -1.56 11.79 22.08
CA ASN A 297 -2.36 10.86 22.86
C ASN A 297 -2.31 9.41 22.35
N GLU A 298 -1.50 9.11 21.32
CA GLU A 298 -1.43 7.78 20.69
C GLU A 298 -2.77 7.31 20.08
N GLU A 299 -3.67 8.25 19.77
CA GLU A 299 -4.98 7.99 19.17
C GLU A 299 -4.94 8.03 17.64
N LEU A 300 -3.88 8.59 17.05
CA LEU A 300 -3.71 8.79 15.61
C LEU A 300 -2.25 8.61 15.20
N ILE A 301 -2.01 7.91 14.09
CA ILE A 301 -0.73 7.89 13.37
C ILE A 301 -0.84 8.76 12.12
N VAL A 302 0.15 9.62 11.88
CA VAL A 302 0.32 10.35 10.61
C VAL A 302 1.49 9.76 9.84
N VAL A 303 1.25 9.36 8.59
CA VAL A 303 2.25 8.67 7.76
C VAL A 303 2.20 9.14 6.30
N GLY A 304 3.39 9.28 5.70
CA GLY A 304 3.54 9.50 4.26
C GLY A 304 3.80 8.19 3.53
N CYS A 305 3.32 8.06 2.30
CA CYS A 305 3.48 6.86 1.48
C CYS A 305 3.86 7.21 0.03
N PHE A 306 4.60 6.30 -0.60
CA PHE A 306 4.89 6.33 -2.04
C PHE A 306 4.39 5.02 -2.67
N TYR A 307 3.44 5.12 -3.59
CA TYR A 307 2.93 3.98 -4.34
C TYR A 307 3.69 3.77 -5.65
N GLU A 308 4.35 2.64 -5.79
CA GLU A 308 5.02 2.24 -7.03
C GLU A 308 4.02 1.52 -7.94
N ILE A 309 3.54 2.22 -8.97
CA ILE A 309 2.52 1.68 -9.89
C ILE A 309 3.02 0.43 -10.60
N SER A 310 4.31 0.39 -10.94
CA SER A 310 4.92 -0.73 -11.67
C SER A 310 4.91 -2.06 -10.90
N SER A 311 5.07 -2.04 -9.59
CA SER A 311 5.08 -3.24 -8.74
C SER A 311 3.78 -3.46 -7.96
N GLY A 312 3.02 -2.40 -7.71
CA GLY A 312 1.88 -2.43 -6.80
C GLY A 312 2.27 -2.24 -5.32
N ILE A 313 3.54 -2.06 -5.01
CA ILE A 313 4.06 -1.90 -3.65
C ILE A 313 3.84 -0.46 -3.15
N VAL A 314 3.46 -0.33 -1.88
CA VAL A 314 3.45 0.95 -1.17
C VAL A 314 4.61 1.01 -0.19
N ASP A 315 5.49 1.99 -0.39
CA ASP A 315 6.56 2.32 0.53
C ASP A 315 6.07 3.30 1.59
N PHE A 316 6.15 2.91 2.87
CA PHE A 316 5.77 3.75 4.00
C PHE A 316 6.97 4.54 4.52
N LEU A 317 6.85 5.86 4.53
CA LEU A 317 7.86 6.79 5.01
C LEU A 317 7.86 6.86 6.56
N PRO A 318 8.91 7.44 7.18
CA PRO A 318 8.99 7.61 8.64
C PRO A 318 7.72 8.22 9.24
N ILE A 319 7.33 7.71 10.42
CA ILE A 319 6.09 8.07 11.10
C ILE A 319 6.29 9.33 11.94
N TYR A 320 5.26 10.18 12.00
CA TYR A 320 5.25 11.30 12.94
C TYR A 320 4.82 10.84 14.33
N SER A 321 5.62 11.21 15.34
CA SER A 321 5.46 10.86 16.75
C SER A 321 5.27 12.12 17.62
N PRO A 322 4.94 11.98 18.92
CA PRO A 322 4.77 13.10 19.84
C PRO A 322 5.98 14.04 19.92
N THR A 323 7.19 13.53 19.67
CA THR A 323 8.47 14.26 19.70
C THR A 323 8.94 14.74 18.32
N GLY A 324 8.18 14.50 17.25
CA GLY A 324 8.55 14.79 15.87
C GLY A 324 8.61 13.53 15.00
N ILE A 325 9.30 13.59 13.86
CA ILE A 325 9.49 12.42 12.98
C ILE A 325 10.33 11.38 13.73
N SER A 326 9.83 10.15 13.85
CA SER A 326 10.52 9.07 14.58
C SER A 326 10.77 7.87 13.69
N SER A 327 12.04 7.58 13.45
CA SER A 327 12.48 6.31 12.86
C SER A 327 12.30 5.15 13.83
N GLU A 328 12.44 5.36 15.14
CA GLU A 328 12.23 4.31 16.14
C GLU A 328 10.77 3.85 16.19
N LEU A 329 9.81 4.75 16.09
CA LEU A 329 8.39 4.39 16.02
C LEU A 329 8.08 3.68 14.71
N HIS A 330 8.72 4.12 13.61
CA HIS A 330 8.71 3.39 12.35
C HIS A 330 9.23 1.98 12.60
N GLU A 331 10.50 1.79 12.94
CA GLU A 331 11.11 0.48 13.22
C GLU A 331 10.29 -0.37 14.20
N LYS A 332 9.78 0.15 15.32
CA LYS A 332 8.93 -0.64 16.22
C LYS A 332 7.65 -1.14 15.56
N VAL A 333 6.98 -0.28 14.79
CA VAL A 333 5.74 -0.65 14.09
C VAL A 333 6.03 -1.58 12.91
N PHE A 334 7.17 -1.41 12.24
CA PHE A 334 7.56 -2.18 11.06
C PHE A 334 8.34 -3.47 11.41
N ASP A 335 9.38 -3.47 12.24
CA ASP A 335 10.17 -4.67 12.57
C ASP A 335 9.41 -5.72 13.39
N GLU A 336 8.71 -5.33 14.47
CA GLU A 336 8.01 -6.32 15.32
C GLU A 336 6.84 -6.98 14.58
N LYS A 337 6.14 -6.23 13.74
CA LYS A 337 4.91 -6.70 13.10
C LYS A 337 5.09 -7.12 11.66
N PHE A 338 6.13 -6.70 10.94
CA PHE A 338 6.42 -7.12 9.56
C PHE A 338 7.28 -8.38 9.50
N THR A 339 8.16 -8.63 10.48
CA THR A 339 8.93 -9.89 10.58
C THR A 339 8.00 -11.11 10.71
N VAL A 340 6.92 -10.98 11.48
CA VAL A 340 5.86 -12.01 11.60
C VAL A 340 5.10 -12.22 10.27
N LEU A 341 5.13 -11.27 9.32
CA LEU A 341 4.40 -11.36 8.04
C LEU A 341 5.16 -12.13 6.95
N VAL A 342 6.49 -12.12 7.00
CA VAL A 342 7.32 -12.81 6.00
C VAL A 342 7.61 -14.26 6.42
N SER A 343 7.62 -14.57 7.71
CA SER A 343 7.89 -15.92 8.22
C SER A 343 6.67 -16.85 8.25
N GLY A 344 5.45 -16.34 8.08
CA GLY A 344 4.23 -17.17 8.01
C GLY A 344 3.87 -17.91 9.31
N GLU A 345 4.52 -17.62 10.43
CA GLU A 345 4.20 -18.23 11.72
C GLU A 345 3.14 -17.40 12.45
N LYS A 346 2.02 -18.06 12.75
CA LYS A 346 0.87 -17.52 13.50
C LYS A 346 1.15 -17.49 15.00
#